data_AF-A0A944NFQ1-F1
#
_entry.id   AF-A0A944NFQ1-F1
#
_cell.length_a   1.000
_cell.length_b   1.000
_cell.length_c   1.000
_cell.angle_alpha   90.00
_cell.angle_beta   90.00
_cell.angle_gamma   90.00
#
_symmetry.space_group_name_H-M   'P 1'
#
loop_
_entity.id
_entity.type
_entity.pdbx_description
1 polymer ?
#
loop_
_entity_poly.entity_id
_entity_poly.type
_entity_poly.pdbx_seq_one_letter_code
_entity_poly.pdbx_strand_id
1 'polypeptide(L)'
;MRKKAQRPASVQADLRLGRAVAAGGFLLLVHMVAALAVGGLVWLAPLWVKRRARRQREAAVAADLPWLAGLIRLGVGAGLPIGQALTEAAQRGKGPAFQAASEAMDRTARGEPLALALEGLRSSLGEPGRPLVAALVAAVRLGAPVGPALDAAAVNLRARSRRQAEVRARKVPVQMLFPLALCILPAFVLLSVVPMVLDALGNLEVGL
;
A
#
# COMPACT_ATOMS: atom_id res chain seq x y z
N MET A 1 16.48 64.52 48.83
CA MET A 1 16.98 64.92 47.49
C MET A 1 18.02 63.93 46.99
N ARG A 2 17.73 63.13 45.96
CA ARG A 2 18.60 62.85 44.78
C ARG A 2 18.15 61.57 44.02
N LYS A 3 17.53 61.82 42.86
CA LYS A 3 17.47 61.04 41.61
C LYS A 3 17.25 59.52 41.68
N LYS A 4 15.97 59.13 41.57
CA LYS A 4 15.55 57.88 40.90
C LYS A 4 16.16 57.89 39.49
N ALA A 5 17.11 57.00 39.25
CA ALA A 5 17.72 56.80 37.93
C ALA A 5 16.65 56.27 36.97
N GLN A 6 16.18 57.15 36.07
CA GLN A 6 15.47 56.80 34.86
C GLN A 6 16.37 55.85 34.03
N ARG A 7 16.18 54.53 34.15
CA ARG A 7 16.68 53.58 33.14
C ARG A 7 15.81 53.76 31.89
N PRO A 8 16.40 53.95 30.70
CA PRO A 8 15.72 54.51 29.53
C PRO A 8 14.68 53.54 28.95
N ALA A 9 13.55 54.10 28.49
CA ALA A 9 12.43 53.39 27.88
C ALA A 9 12.78 52.61 26.59
N SER A 10 13.98 52.80 26.02
CA SER A 10 14.46 52.10 24.84
C SER A 10 14.78 50.63 25.09
N VAL A 11 15.34 50.27 26.26
CA VAL A 11 15.76 48.88 26.56
C VAL A 11 14.57 47.94 26.71
N GLN A 12 13.44 48.43 27.24
CA GLN A 12 12.20 47.65 27.33
C GLN A 12 11.51 47.48 25.98
N ALA A 13 11.67 48.45 25.06
CA ALA A 13 11.14 48.36 23.70
C ALA A 13 11.91 47.32 22.87
N ASP A 14 13.23 47.30 22.97
CA ASP A 14 14.10 46.34 22.28
C ASP A 14 13.86 44.90 22.76
N LEU A 15 13.58 44.69 24.05
CA LEU A 15 13.25 43.38 24.62
C LEU A 15 11.87 42.85 24.17
N ARG A 16 10.88 43.74 24.04
CA ARG A 16 9.54 43.39 23.53
C ARG A 16 9.58 43.10 22.03
N LEU A 17 10.38 43.85 21.27
CA LEU A 17 10.66 43.58 19.87
C LEU A 17 11.37 42.23 19.68
N GLY A 18 12.38 41.91 20.49
CA GLY A 18 13.05 40.60 20.48
C GLY A 18 12.12 39.43 20.80
N ARG A 19 11.25 39.56 21.81
CA ARG A 19 10.25 38.53 22.18
C ARG A 19 9.20 38.33 21.09
N ALA A 20 8.73 39.40 20.44
CA ALA A 20 7.78 39.32 19.35
C ALA A 20 8.39 38.69 18.08
N VAL A 21 9.66 39.01 17.77
CA VAL A 21 10.37 38.46 16.61
C VAL A 21 10.71 36.97 16.80
N ALA A 22 11.15 36.57 18.00
CA ALA A 22 11.46 35.16 18.29
C ALA A 22 10.19 34.28 18.34
N ALA A 23 9.12 34.77 18.97
CA ALA A 23 7.83 34.06 19.00
C ALA A 23 7.20 33.99 17.59
N GLY A 24 7.30 35.07 16.81
CA GLY A 24 6.87 35.11 15.41
C GLY A 24 7.65 34.14 14.51
N GLY A 25 8.98 34.10 14.66
CA GLY A 25 9.85 33.17 13.95
C GLY A 25 9.55 31.71 14.28
N PHE A 26 9.31 31.40 15.56
CA PHE A 26 8.93 30.06 15.99
C PHE A 26 7.56 29.65 15.46
N LEU A 27 6.55 30.53 15.50
CA LEU A 27 5.22 30.26 14.93
C LEU A 27 5.27 30.04 13.41
N LEU A 28 6.07 30.85 12.71
CA LEU A 28 6.28 30.73 11.26
C LEU A 28 6.98 29.43 10.90
N LEU A 29 8.00 29.04 11.65
CA LEU A 29 8.71 27.78 11.44
C LEU A 29 7.80 26.57 11.66
N VAL A 30 6.99 26.59 12.73
CA VAL A 30 5.98 25.55 13.00
C VAL A 30 4.93 25.47 11.89
N HIS A 31 4.41 26.61 11.42
CA HIS A 31 3.47 26.64 10.30
C HIS A 31 4.10 26.17 8.98
N MET A 32 5.35 26.50 8.72
CA MET A 32 6.07 26.07 7.52
C MET A 32 6.31 24.55 7.52
N VAL A 33 6.72 24.00 8.66
CA VAL A 33 6.89 22.55 8.83
C VAL A 33 5.55 21.82 8.74
N ALA A 34 4.49 22.35 9.34
CA ALA A 34 3.14 21.78 9.24
C ALA A 34 2.61 21.85 7.79
N ALA A 35 2.82 22.96 7.09
CA ALA A 35 2.41 23.12 5.69
C ALA A 35 3.17 22.17 4.76
N LEU A 36 4.48 21.97 4.98
CA LEU A 36 5.29 21.00 4.23
C LEU A 36 4.86 19.56 4.53
N ALA A 37 4.56 19.23 5.78
CA ALA A 37 4.09 17.91 6.17
C ALA A 37 2.72 17.59 5.56
N VAL A 38 1.76 18.53 5.62
CA VAL A 38 0.43 18.37 5.04
C VAL A 38 0.51 18.33 3.51
N GLY A 39 1.28 19.24 2.89
CA GLY A 39 1.49 19.27 1.44
C GLY A 39 2.14 17.98 0.92
N GLY A 40 3.16 17.48 1.64
CA GLY A 40 3.79 16.19 1.34
C GLY A 40 2.82 15.02 1.46
N LEU A 41 1.99 14.99 2.51
CA LEU A 41 1.00 13.95 2.73
C LEU A 41 -0.07 13.94 1.63
N VAL A 42 -0.59 15.12 1.24
CA VAL A 42 -1.60 15.26 0.18
C VAL A 42 -1.04 14.86 -1.18
N TRP A 43 0.20 15.24 -1.49
CA TRP A 43 0.85 14.89 -2.75
C TRP A 43 1.17 13.39 -2.85
N LEU A 44 1.59 12.77 -1.74
CA LEU A 44 1.88 11.34 -1.68
C LEU A 44 0.60 10.50 -1.61
N ALA A 45 -0.45 10.95 -0.95
CA ALA A 45 -1.71 10.22 -0.76
C ALA A 45 -2.22 9.44 -2.00
N PRO A 46 -2.35 10.03 -3.21
CA PRO A 46 -2.82 9.31 -4.39
C PRO A 46 -1.88 8.16 -4.80
N LEU A 47 -0.57 8.30 -4.63
CA LEU A 47 0.40 7.23 -4.92
C LEU A 47 0.25 6.07 -3.93
N TRP A 48 0.00 6.36 -2.66
CA TRP A 48 -0.22 5.35 -1.63
C TRP A 48 -1.54 4.59 -1.83
N VAL A 49 -2.63 5.31 -2.14
CA VAL A 49 -3.93 4.71 -2.43
C VAL A 49 -3.85 3.81 -3.67
N LYS A 50 -3.25 4.27 -4.77
CA LYS A 50 -3.04 3.46 -5.98
C LYS A 50 -2.22 2.19 -5.69
N ARG A 51 -1.12 2.33 -4.94
CA ARG A 51 -0.29 1.19 -4.54
C ARG A 51 -1.06 0.20 -3.65
N ARG A 52 -1.86 0.69 -2.71
CA ARG A 52 -2.66 -0.16 -1.82
C ARG A 52 -3.76 -0.89 -2.59
N ALA A 53 -4.48 -0.18 -3.46
CA ALA A 53 -5.50 -0.78 -4.33
C ALA A 53 -4.91 -1.88 -5.23
N ARG A 54 -3.74 -1.63 -5.84
CA ARG A 54 -3.04 -2.64 -6.65
C ARG A 54 -2.68 -3.88 -5.83
N ARG A 55 -2.10 -3.69 -4.65
CA ARG A 55 -1.75 -4.80 -3.74
C ARG A 55 -2.97 -5.58 -3.26
N GLN A 56 -4.08 -4.91 -2.98
CA GLN A 56 -5.34 -5.56 -2.59
C GLN A 56 -5.89 -6.40 -3.75
N ARG A 57 -5.89 -5.85 -4.98
CA ARG A 57 -6.32 -6.58 -6.17
C ARG A 57 -5.44 -7.80 -6.43
N GLU A 58 -4.12 -7.66 -6.38
CA GLU A 58 -3.18 -8.78 -6.53
C GLU A 58 -3.39 -9.86 -5.46
N ALA A 59 -3.64 -9.46 -4.21
CA ALA A 59 -3.92 -10.39 -3.13
C ALA A 59 -5.26 -11.12 -3.31
N ALA A 60 -6.30 -10.43 -3.80
CA ALA A 60 -7.59 -11.02 -4.12
C ALA A 60 -7.49 -12.02 -5.28
N VAL A 61 -6.80 -11.65 -6.37
CA VAL A 61 -6.51 -12.55 -7.50
C VAL A 61 -5.77 -13.81 -7.01
N ALA A 62 -4.74 -13.64 -6.17
CA ALA A 62 -3.98 -14.75 -5.61
C ALA A 62 -4.83 -15.67 -4.72
N ALA A 63 -5.83 -15.13 -4.03
CA ALA A 63 -6.76 -15.91 -3.21
C ALA A 63 -7.77 -16.70 -4.04
N ASP A 64 -8.21 -16.16 -5.18
CA ASP A 64 -9.19 -16.80 -6.06
C ASP A 64 -8.58 -17.90 -6.95
N LEU A 65 -7.31 -17.74 -7.34
CA LEU A 65 -6.61 -18.63 -8.29
C LEU A 65 -6.71 -20.13 -7.95
N PRO A 66 -6.52 -20.58 -6.69
CA PRO A 66 -6.67 -21.99 -6.34
C PRO A 66 -8.09 -22.52 -6.55
N TRP A 67 -9.11 -21.69 -6.31
CA TRP A 67 -10.51 -22.05 -6.49
C TRP A 67 -10.84 -22.16 -7.99
N LEU A 68 -10.43 -21.17 -8.78
CA LEU A 68 -10.60 -21.19 -10.24
C LEU A 68 -9.91 -22.42 -10.85
N ALA A 69 -8.65 -22.66 -10.51
CA ALA A 69 -7.92 -23.83 -10.98
C ALA A 69 -8.56 -25.16 -10.55
N GLY A 70 -9.08 -25.22 -9.32
CA GLY A 70 -9.78 -26.39 -8.79
C GLY A 70 -11.07 -26.71 -9.56
N LEU A 71 -11.87 -25.68 -9.88
CA LEU A 71 -13.10 -25.83 -10.65
C LEU A 71 -12.82 -26.26 -12.10
N ILE A 72 -11.81 -25.66 -12.75
CA ILE A 72 -11.41 -26.07 -14.10
C ILE A 72 -10.94 -27.53 -14.09
N ARG A 73 -10.10 -27.91 -13.12
CA ARG A 73 -9.64 -29.29 -12.95
C ARG A 73 -10.81 -30.25 -12.75
N LEU A 74 -11.78 -29.88 -11.90
CA LEU A 74 -12.95 -30.70 -11.64
C LEU A 74 -13.77 -30.92 -12.92
N GLY A 75 -14.00 -29.86 -13.69
CA GLY A 75 -14.71 -29.95 -14.97
C GLY A 75 -13.98 -30.81 -15.98
N VAL A 76 -12.68 -30.59 -16.17
CA VAL A 76 -11.85 -31.41 -17.08
C VAL A 76 -11.79 -32.87 -16.62
N GLY A 77 -11.69 -33.12 -15.31
CA GLY A 77 -11.71 -34.47 -14.73
C GLY A 77 -13.06 -35.18 -14.92
N ALA A 78 -14.15 -34.42 -15.04
CA ALA A 78 -15.47 -34.93 -15.41
C ALA A 78 -15.65 -35.12 -16.93
N GLY A 79 -14.60 -34.90 -17.73
CA GLY A 79 -14.64 -35.05 -19.19
C GLY A 79 -15.05 -33.80 -19.97
N LEU A 80 -15.21 -32.65 -19.31
CA LEU A 80 -15.52 -31.41 -20.03
C LEU A 80 -14.31 -30.92 -20.85
N PRO A 81 -14.53 -30.44 -22.08
CA PRO A 81 -13.53 -29.66 -22.82
C PRO A 81 -13.06 -28.46 -21.99
N ILE A 82 -11.78 -28.10 -22.08
CA ILE A 82 -11.17 -27.04 -21.27
C ILE A 82 -11.92 -25.70 -21.40
N GLY A 83 -12.36 -25.34 -22.61
CA GLY A 83 -13.14 -24.13 -22.82
C GLY A 83 -14.45 -24.14 -22.02
N GLN A 84 -15.18 -25.27 -22.01
CA GLN A 84 -16.41 -25.41 -21.24
C GLN A 84 -16.15 -25.44 -19.73
N ALA A 85 -15.14 -26.20 -19.28
CA ALA A 85 -14.74 -26.23 -17.88
C ALA A 85 -14.34 -24.84 -17.36
N LEU A 86 -13.68 -24.03 -18.20
CA LEU A 86 -13.33 -22.66 -17.88
C LEU A 86 -14.54 -21.73 -17.82
N THR A 87 -15.49 -21.84 -18.77
CA THR A 87 -16.75 -21.08 -18.73
C THR A 87 -17.53 -21.36 -17.45
N GLU A 88 -17.72 -22.63 -17.10
CA GLU A 88 -18.42 -23.05 -15.87
C GLU A 88 -17.70 -22.55 -14.62
N ALA A 89 -16.36 -22.67 -14.59
CA ALA A 89 -15.55 -22.20 -13.48
C ALA A 89 -15.65 -20.67 -13.33
N ALA A 90 -15.60 -19.92 -14.44
CA ALA A 90 -15.68 -18.46 -14.45
C ALA A 90 -17.00 -17.93 -13.88
N GLN A 91 -18.11 -18.63 -14.12
CA GLN A 91 -19.44 -18.23 -13.64
C GLN A 91 -19.66 -18.51 -12.15
N ARG A 92 -18.81 -19.34 -11.51
CA ARG A 92 -19.01 -19.79 -10.13
C ARG A 92 -18.54 -18.80 -9.06
N GLY A 93 -17.68 -17.85 -9.42
CA GLY A 93 -17.08 -16.89 -8.50
C GLY A 93 -17.27 -15.45 -8.94
N LYS A 94 -17.21 -14.50 -7.98
CA LYS A 94 -17.31 -13.05 -8.25
C LYS A 94 -15.97 -12.32 -8.15
N GLY A 95 -14.91 -13.02 -7.75
CA GLY A 95 -13.60 -12.43 -7.52
C GLY A 95 -12.88 -12.03 -8.81
N PRO A 96 -11.83 -11.18 -8.72
CA PRO A 96 -11.13 -10.67 -9.89
C PRO A 96 -10.54 -11.73 -10.82
N ALA A 97 -10.16 -12.91 -10.32
CA ALA A 97 -9.68 -13.99 -11.20
C ALA A 97 -10.82 -14.61 -12.03
N PHE A 98 -12.01 -14.74 -11.43
CA PHE A 98 -13.22 -15.23 -12.09
C PHE A 98 -13.72 -14.26 -13.16
N GLN A 99 -13.72 -12.96 -12.83
CA GLN A 99 -14.06 -11.91 -13.79
C GLN A 99 -13.09 -11.91 -14.98
N ALA A 100 -11.79 -12.02 -14.73
CA ALA A 100 -10.80 -12.11 -15.81
C ALA A 100 -11.03 -13.35 -16.70
N ALA A 101 -11.34 -14.51 -16.10
CA ALA A 101 -11.68 -15.73 -16.82
C ALA A 101 -12.96 -15.58 -17.66
N SER A 102 -13.99 -14.94 -17.10
CA SER A 102 -15.24 -14.65 -17.82
C SER A 102 -14.97 -13.73 -19.02
N GLU A 103 -14.18 -12.67 -18.81
CA GLU A 103 -13.83 -11.73 -19.88
C GLU A 103 -13.03 -12.42 -21.00
N ALA A 104 -12.15 -13.37 -20.65
CA ALA A 104 -11.45 -14.19 -21.65
C ALA A 104 -12.42 -15.09 -22.43
N MET A 105 -13.40 -15.70 -21.78
CA MET A 105 -14.42 -16.50 -22.48
C MET A 105 -15.34 -15.64 -23.35
N ASP A 106 -15.67 -14.42 -22.93
CA ASP A 106 -16.44 -13.47 -23.74
C ASP A 106 -15.67 -13.06 -25.00
N ARG A 107 -14.34 -12.92 -24.92
CA ARG A 107 -13.49 -12.68 -26.09
C ARG A 107 -13.52 -13.86 -27.05
N THR A 108 -13.46 -15.09 -26.52
CA THR A 108 -13.60 -16.30 -27.34
C THR A 108 -14.97 -16.39 -28.00
N ALA A 109 -16.04 -16.02 -27.30
CA ALA A 109 -17.39 -15.95 -27.86
C ALA A 109 -17.51 -14.91 -29.01
N ARG A 110 -16.67 -13.87 -29.01
CA ARG A 110 -16.56 -12.89 -30.10
C ARG A 110 -15.62 -13.31 -31.24
N GLY A 111 -15.12 -14.55 -31.23
CA GLY A 111 -14.29 -15.10 -32.30
C GLY A 111 -12.78 -15.06 -32.06
N GLU A 112 -12.32 -14.60 -30.89
CA GLU A 112 -10.91 -14.69 -30.54
C GLU A 112 -10.50 -16.15 -30.29
N PRO A 113 -9.39 -16.67 -30.86
CA PRO A 113 -8.94 -18.02 -30.57
C PRO A 113 -8.73 -18.24 -29.07
N LEU A 114 -9.25 -19.35 -28.51
CA LEU A 114 -9.19 -19.65 -27.07
C LEU A 114 -7.76 -19.54 -26.52
N ALA A 115 -6.76 -20.04 -27.26
CA ALA A 115 -5.37 -19.95 -26.84
C ALA A 115 -4.88 -18.50 -26.67
N LEU A 116 -5.34 -17.57 -27.51
CA LEU A 116 -4.97 -16.16 -27.46
C LEU A 116 -5.68 -15.43 -26.31
N ALA A 117 -6.98 -15.74 -26.11
CA ALA A 117 -7.74 -15.23 -24.97
C ALA A 117 -7.14 -15.67 -23.62
N LEU A 118 -6.69 -16.93 -23.54
CA LEU A 118 -5.97 -17.47 -22.38
C LEU A 118 -4.63 -16.77 -22.18
N GLU A 119 -3.87 -16.52 -23.24
CA GLU A 119 -2.60 -15.76 -23.18
C GLU A 119 -2.82 -14.37 -22.54
N GLY A 120 -3.95 -13.72 -22.87
CA GLY A 120 -4.37 -12.44 -22.31
C GLY A 120 -4.55 -12.44 -20.78
N LEU A 121 -4.94 -13.58 -20.20
CA LEU A 121 -5.10 -13.74 -18.75
C LEU A 121 -3.81 -13.50 -17.96
N ARG A 122 -2.62 -13.62 -18.58
CA ARG A 122 -1.34 -13.35 -17.89
C ARG A 122 -1.27 -11.93 -17.33
N SER A 123 -1.83 -10.96 -18.07
CA SER A 123 -1.84 -9.56 -17.65
C SER A 123 -2.83 -9.31 -16.51
N SER A 124 -3.99 -9.96 -16.54
CA SER A 124 -5.06 -9.81 -15.54
C SER A 124 -4.76 -10.56 -14.24
N LEU A 125 -4.20 -11.77 -14.34
CA LEU A 125 -3.90 -12.63 -13.19
C LEU A 125 -2.51 -12.35 -12.57
N GLY A 126 -1.62 -11.67 -13.31
CA GLY A 126 -0.26 -11.34 -12.89
C GLY A 126 0.65 -12.56 -12.70
N GLU A 127 1.78 -12.34 -12.02
CA GLU A 127 2.76 -13.40 -11.70
C GLU A 127 2.16 -14.66 -11.06
N PRO A 128 1.26 -14.59 -10.06
CA PRO A 128 0.76 -15.81 -9.41
C PRO A 128 -0.10 -16.68 -10.35
N GLY A 129 -0.73 -16.09 -11.37
CA GLY A 129 -1.55 -16.82 -12.35
C GLY A 129 -0.78 -17.41 -13.52
N ARG A 130 0.49 -17.02 -13.73
CA ARG A 130 1.31 -17.49 -14.86
C ARG A 130 1.34 -19.02 -15.02
N PRO A 131 1.53 -19.84 -13.96
CA PRO A 131 1.55 -21.29 -14.10
C PRO A 131 0.23 -21.87 -14.58
N LEU A 132 -0.89 -21.33 -14.10
CA LEU A 132 -2.23 -21.75 -14.52
C LEU A 132 -2.45 -21.42 -16.00
N VAL A 133 -2.14 -20.19 -16.41
CA VAL A 133 -2.29 -19.78 -17.81
C VAL A 133 -1.40 -20.61 -18.74
N ALA A 134 -0.15 -20.84 -18.37
CA ALA A 134 0.76 -21.66 -19.16
C ALA A 134 0.23 -23.09 -19.31
N ALA A 135 -0.31 -23.70 -18.25
CA ALA A 135 -0.92 -25.02 -18.30
C ALA A 135 -2.17 -25.05 -19.20
N LEU A 136 -3.03 -24.04 -19.12
CA LEU A 136 -4.24 -23.94 -19.96
C LEU A 136 -3.90 -23.75 -21.44
N VAL A 137 -2.95 -22.85 -21.75
CA VAL A 137 -2.51 -22.62 -23.14
C VAL A 137 -1.85 -23.87 -23.70
N ALA A 138 -0.98 -24.53 -22.93
CA ALA A 138 -0.35 -25.78 -23.35
C ALA A 138 -1.39 -26.87 -23.61
N ALA A 139 -2.38 -27.00 -22.73
CA ALA A 139 -3.45 -27.96 -22.87
C ALA A 139 -4.30 -27.75 -24.14
N VAL A 140 -4.66 -26.49 -24.43
CA VAL A 140 -5.45 -26.14 -25.62
C VAL A 140 -4.64 -26.33 -26.91
N ARG A 141 -3.35 -25.97 -26.92
CA ARG A 141 -2.50 -26.05 -28.12
C ARG A 141 -2.01 -27.46 -28.44
N LEU A 142 -1.72 -28.26 -27.41
CA LEU A 142 -1.06 -29.56 -27.57
C LEU A 142 -2.02 -30.75 -27.45
N GLY A 143 -3.27 -30.54 -27.01
CA GLY A 143 -4.25 -31.62 -26.79
C GLY A 143 -3.80 -32.65 -25.75
N ALA A 144 -2.80 -32.32 -24.93
CA ALA A 144 -2.11 -33.24 -24.03
C ALA A 144 -2.87 -33.45 -22.71
N PRO A 145 -2.79 -34.65 -22.08
CA PRO A 145 -3.44 -34.92 -20.81
C PRO A 145 -2.88 -34.00 -19.70
N VAL A 146 -3.66 -32.98 -19.33
CA VAL A 146 -3.28 -31.88 -18.43
C VAL A 146 -3.33 -32.25 -16.94
N GLY A 147 -3.88 -33.42 -16.61
CA GLY A 147 -4.15 -33.85 -15.23
C GLY A 147 -2.92 -33.81 -14.31
N PRO A 148 -1.79 -34.43 -14.67
CA PRO A 148 -0.59 -34.48 -13.82
C PRO A 148 0.08 -33.11 -13.64
N ALA A 149 0.08 -32.28 -14.70
CA ALA A 149 0.67 -30.94 -14.67
C ALA A 149 -0.17 -29.99 -13.79
N LEU A 150 -1.50 -30.09 -13.83
CA LEU A 150 -2.40 -29.34 -12.96
C LEU A 150 -2.31 -29.78 -11.49
N ASP A 151 -2.07 -31.07 -11.21
CA ASP A 151 -1.82 -31.55 -9.84
C ASP A 151 -0.54 -30.97 -9.24
N ALA A 152 0.57 -31.02 -10.00
CA ALA A 152 1.83 -30.45 -9.59
C ALA A 152 1.74 -28.92 -9.37
N ALA A 153 0.93 -28.23 -10.18
CA ALA A 153 0.64 -26.81 -9.99
C ALA A 153 -0.21 -26.54 -8.74
N ALA A 154 -1.26 -27.33 -8.48
CA ALA A 154 -2.15 -27.18 -7.33
C ALA A 154 -1.41 -27.36 -5.99
N VAL A 155 -0.49 -28.33 -5.90
CA VAL A 155 0.36 -28.55 -4.72
C VAL A 155 1.25 -27.34 -4.46
N ASN A 156 1.92 -26.83 -5.50
CA ASN A 156 2.81 -25.67 -5.38
C ASN A 156 2.07 -24.38 -4.99
N LEU A 157 0.85 -24.16 -5.49
CA LEU A 157 0.04 -23.00 -5.15
C LEU A 157 -0.46 -23.04 -3.70
N ARG A 158 -0.87 -24.22 -3.19
CA ARG A 158 -1.26 -24.40 -1.77
C ARG A 158 -0.09 -24.15 -0.82
N ALA A 159 1.12 -24.61 -1.17
CA ALA A 159 2.32 -24.36 -0.38
C ALA A 159 2.71 -22.87 -0.35
N ARG A 160 2.59 -22.16 -1.49
CA ARG A 160 2.84 -20.71 -1.58
C ARG A 160 1.83 -19.90 -0.77
N SER A 161 0.54 -20.28 -0.79
CA SER A 161 -0.50 -19.63 0.01
C SER A 161 -0.18 -19.66 1.52
N ARG A 162 0.24 -20.83 2.03
CA ARG A 162 0.65 -20.99 3.44
C ARG A 162 1.85 -20.10 3.80
N ARG A 163 2.91 -20.09 2.97
CA ARG A 163 4.07 -19.21 3.20
C ARG A 163 3.73 -17.72 3.15
N GLN A 164 2.82 -17.31 2.28
CA GLN A 164 2.39 -15.91 2.21
C GLN A 164 1.57 -15.49 3.43
N ALA A 165 0.76 -16.39 4.01
CA ALA A 165 0.04 -16.13 5.25
C ALA A 165 1.02 -15.87 6.42
N GLU A 166 2.08 -16.66 6.54
CA GLU A 166 3.12 -16.48 7.55
C GLU A 166 3.92 -15.18 7.36
N VAL A 167 4.22 -14.81 6.12
CA VAL A 167 4.92 -13.55 5.80
C VAL A 167 4.05 -12.32 6.07
N ARG A 168 2.73 -12.42 5.92
CA ARG A 168 1.79 -11.33 6.27
C ARG A 168 1.71 -11.12 7.78
N ALA A 169 1.74 -12.20 8.57
CA ALA A 169 1.75 -12.11 10.03
C ALA A 169 3.00 -11.38 10.56
N ARG A 170 4.18 -11.60 9.96
CA ARG A 170 5.45 -10.99 10.42
C ARG A 170 5.63 -9.51 10.04
N LYS A 171 4.81 -8.95 9.14
CA LYS A 171 4.94 -7.55 8.67
C LYS A 171 4.13 -6.53 9.48
N VAL A 172 3.24 -7.00 10.35
CA VAL A 172 2.37 -6.15 11.18
C VAL A 172 3.14 -5.26 12.18
N PRO A 173 4.21 -5.71 12.87
CA PRO A 173 4.86 -4.88 13.89
C PRO A 173 5.56 -3.63 13.31
N VAL A 174 6.18 -3.77 12.14
CA VAL A 174 7.02 -2.71 11.55
C VAL A 174 6.18 -1.55 10.99
N GLN A 175 4.92 -1.80 10.59
CA GLN A 175 4.01 -0.74 10.14
C GLN A 175 3.49 0.14 11.29
N MET A 176 3.58 -0.32 12.55
CA MET A 176 3.15 0.45 13.71
C MET A 176 4.23 1.38 14.29
N LEU A 177 5.51 1.20 13.96
CA LEU A 177 6.59 2.11 14.41
C LEU A 177 6.59 3.46 13.69
N PHE A 178 6.19 3.49 12.41
CA PHE A 178 6.26 4.71 11.59
C PHE A 178 5.32 5.84 12.09
N PRO A 179 4.04 5.58 12.43
CA PRO A 179 3.17 6.60 13.03
C PRO A 179 3.69 7.11 14.39
N LEU A 180 4.30 6.23 15.18
CA LEU A 180 4.78 6.53 16.53
C LEU A 180 5.99 7.48 16.48
N ALA A 181 6.92 7.24 15.54
CA ALA A 181 8.07 8.12 15.31
C ALA A 181 7.66 9.51 14.80
N LEU A 182 6.65 9.60 13.93
CA LEU A 182 6.14 10.88 13.41
C LEU A 182 5.46 11.72 14.50
N CYS A 183 4.90 11.10 15.55
CA CYS A 183 4.30 11.79 16.68
C CYS A 183 5.32 12.20 17.76
N ILE A 184 6.38 11.42 17.95
CA ILE A 184 7.43 11.72 18.94
C ILE A 184 8.28 12.93 18.52
N LEU A 185 8.62 13.05 17.24
CA LEU A 185 9.46 14.15 16.76
C LEU A 185 8.89 15.55 17.09
N PRO A 186 7.62 15.88 16.79
CA PRO A 186 7.05 17.18 17.14
C PRO A 186 6.92 17.37 18.65
N ALA A 187 6.54 16.32 19.39
CA ALA A 187 6.47 16.38 20.86
C ALA A 187 7.85 16.65 21.48
N PHE A 188 8.91 16.03 20.95
CA PHE A 188 10.28 16.19 21.41
C PHE A 188 10.83 17.60 21.15
N VAL A 189 10.55 18.17 19.98
CA VAL A 189 10.88 19.58 19.67
C VAL A 189 10.15 20.52 20.63
N LEU A 190 8.86 20.29 20.89
CA LEU A 190 8.09 21.09 21.86
C LEU A 190 8.69 20.98 23.27
N LEU A 191 8.97 19.77 23.74
CA LEU A 191 9.50 19.56 25.10
C LEU A 191 10.92 20.10 25.29
N SER A 192 11.77 20.08 24.25
CA SER A 192 13.18 20.45 24.39
C SER A 192 13.42 21.93 24.10
N VAL A 193 12.79 22.48 23.06
CA VAL A 193 13.03 23.86 22.62
C VAL A 193 12.32 24.88 23.52
N VAL A 194 11.11 24.58 23.98
CA VAL A 194 10.31 25.51 24.82
C VAL A 194 11.03 25.88 26.13
N PRO A 195 11.48 24.94 26.98
CA PRO A 195 12.16 25.29 28.23
C PRO A 195 13.51 25.96 27.98
N MET A 196 14.25 25.56 26.95
CA MET A 196 15.52 26.18 26.59
C MET A 196 15.35 27.65 26.20
N VAL A 197 14.30 27.99 25.46
CA VAL A 197 13.96 29.37 25.12
C VAL A 197 13.47 30.13 26.35
N LEU A 198 12.65 29.51 27.20
CA LEU A 198 12.15 30.14 28.43
C LEU A 198 13.29 30.44 29.43
N ASP A 199 14.23 29.52 29.59
CA ASP A 199 15.38 29.67 30.49
C ASP A 199 16.39 30.69 29.95
N ALA A 200 16.64 30.70 28.64
CA ALA A 200 17.45 31.73 27.99
C ALA A 200 16.84 33.13 28.17
N LEU A 201 15.51 33.25 28.08
CA LEU A 201 14.79 34.51 28.34
C LEU A 201 14.79 34.90 29.82
N GLY A 202 14.66 33.92 30.73
CA GLY A 202 14.67 34.15 32.18
C GLY A 202 16.04 34.59 32.71
N ASN A 203 17.12 33.98 32.22
CA ASN A 203 18.49 34.37 32.60
C ASN A 203 18.89 35.75 32.06
N LEU A 204 18.31 36.19 30.94
CA LEU A 204 18.47 37.56 30.44
C LEU A 204 17.73 38.60 31.32
N GLU A 205 16.67 38.21 32.03
CA GLU A 205 15.97 39.09 32.99
C GLU A 205 16.66 39.15 34.37
N VAL A 206 17.42 38.12 34.77
CA VAL A 206 18.06 38.03 36.10
C VAL A 206 19.49 38.59 36.13
N GLY A 207 20.12 38.80 34.96
CA GLY A 207 21.49 39.31 34.84
C GLY A 207 21.69 40.84 34.73
N LEU A 208 20.65 41.68 34.86
CA LEU A 208 20.66 43.15 34.60
C LEU A 208 20.09 44.02 35.75
#